data_AF-A0A4Q3RN14-F1
#
_entry.id   AF-A0A4Q3RN14-F1
#
_cell.length_a   1.000
_cell.length_b   1.000
_cell.length_c   1.000
_cell.angle_alpha   90.00
_cell.angle_beta   90.00
_cell.angle_gamma   90.00
#
_symmetry.space_group_name_H-M   'P 1'
#
loop_
_entity.id
_entity.type
_entity.pdbx_description
1 polymer ?
#
loop_
_entity_poly.entity_id
_entity_poly.type
_entity_poly.pdbx_seq_one_letter_code
_entity_poly.pdbx_strand_id
1 'polypeptide(L)'
;MKPSTIFIPGREQTVTKELDAPDEQVSLERSFVVSTAQRGMVEKHEVALADTDLLQFVFDDETSWFCSPGTIEELFPQQTTLNRGAVQAVEIPTTLQAESDERGFVTDVALKIVNVFSRKNIHAEVKKLAADLERKQLENFSGLYLLNRNFEFKTFEADQTSSPYLLFIHGTNSSTKGSFGGLQQQPAVWTALQQNYGSHILAFQHETLTKPVLENVLDLVTQLPVNCRLHVVSHSRGGLVGDVLSRFCNTNEASRGFDKSEAAYLQKEGRTDDLRLIVEIEEAIAGKKIVVEKFVRVACPAAGTTLASKRMDHFFNITFNLIGLGTGLSATPVYSAFKNFMGAIIDSKNDVNALPGLEAMDPESPFIKALNSPATQIVLDQPLTIISGKCHVKLNKKALFVIVYQGWLVGLEGGYKWCRCFVAHQNFV
;
A
#
# COMPACT_ATOMS: atom_id res chain seq x y z
N MET A 1 -26.27 1.05 -5.74
CA MET A 1 -26.88 1.81 -6.88
C MET A 1 -26.07 3.07 -7.14
N LYS A 2 -26.03 3.58 -8.38
CA LYS A 2 -25.17 4.73 -8.74
C LYS A 2 -25.97 6.04 -8.75
N PRO A 3 -25.76 6.97 -7.79
CA PRO A 3 -26.44 8.25 -7.77
C PRO A 3 -25.96 9.13 -8.93
N SER A 4 -26.91 9.77 -9.63
CA SER A 4 -26.64 10.81 -10.62
C SER A 4 -26.49 12.20 -9.98
N THR A 5 -26.92 12.33 -8.72
CA THR A 5 -26.96 13.60 -8.00
C THR A 5 -26.64 13.38 -6.52
N ILE A 6 -25.87 14.28 -5.92
CA ILE A 6 -25.68 14.34 -4.47
C ILE A 6 -26.07 15.70 -3.91
N PHE A 7 -26.60 15.71 -2.69
CA PHE A 7 -26.83 16.92 -1.91
C PHE A 7 -25.76 17.02 -0.83
N ILE A 8 -25.00 18.11 -0.83
CA ILE A 8 -23.94 18.35 0.16
C ILE A 8 -24.37 19.50 1.09
N PRO A 9 -24.53 19.24 2.40
CA PRO A 9 -24.75 20.29 3.38
C PRO A 9 -23.46 21.05 3.68
N GLY A 10 -23.50 22.37 3.69
CA GLY A 10 -22.37 23.19 4.12
C GLY A 10 -22.18 24.44 3.27
N ARG A 11 -20.93 24.86 3.13
CA ARG A 11 -20.55 26.03 2.34
C ARG A 11 -19.61 25.62 1.21
N GLU A 12 -19.97 25.97 -0.01
CA GLU A 12 -19.07 25.85 -1.17
C GLU A 12 -17.87 26.82 -1.03
N GLN A 13 -16.68 26.28 -1.22
CA GLN A 13 -15.44 27.05 -1.26
C GLN A 13 -15.19 27.58 -2.67
N THR A 14 -14.63 28.79 -2.76
CA THR A 14 -14.08 29.26 -4.02
C THR A 14 -12.88 28.39 -4.38
N VAL A 15 -13.06 27.52 -5.36
CA VAL A 15 -11.95 26.78 -5.96
C VAL A 15 -11.26 27.72 -6.95
N THR A 16 -10.10 28.23 -6.58
CA THR A 16 -9.20 28.76 -7.60
C THR A 16 -8.76 27.54 -8.40
N LYS A 17 -9.09 27.50 -9.70
CA LYS A 17 -8.38 26.60 -10.61
C LYS A 17 -6.94 27.07 -10.56
N GLU A 18 -6.14 26.49 -9.65
CA GLU A 18 -4.70 26.50 -9.82
C GLU A 18 -4.46 26.09 -11.26
N LEU A 19 -3.48 26.70 -11.93
CA LEU A 19 -3.06 26.25 -13.24
C LEU A 19 -2.67 24.79 -13.08
N ASP A 20 -3.63 23.90 -13.35
CA ASP A 20 -3.49 22.47 -13.15
C ASP A 20 -2.15 22.09 -13.77
N ALA A 21 -1.33 21.36 -13.03
CA ALA A 21 -0.04 20.96 -13.58
C ALA A 21 -0.31 20.26 -14.94
N PRO A 22 0.53 20.44 -15.97
CA PRO A 22 0.27 19.91 -17.31
C PRO A 22 -0.06 18.40 -17.33
N ASP A 23 0.44 17.65 -16.34
CA ASP A 23 0.27 16.21 -16.18
C ASP A 23 -0.94 15.80 -15.31
N GLU A 24 -1.71 16.75 -14.79
CA GLU A 24 -2.82 16.51 -13.88
C GLU A 24 -4.01 15.87 -14.60
N GLN A 25 -4.32 14.64 -14.23
CA GLN A 25 -5.40 13.84 -14.84
C GLN A 25 -6.78 14.17 -14.24
N VAL A 26 -6.80 14.79 -13.07
CA VAL A 26 -7.99 15.00 -12.23
C VAL A 26 -8.04 16.44 -11.73
N SER A 27 -9.00 17.24 -12.20
CA SER A 27 -9.17 18.64 -11.78
C SER A 27 -10.22 18.79 -10.68
N LEU A 28 -9.92 19.62 -9.68
CA LEU A 28 -10.89 19.97 -8.65
C LEU A 28 -11.92 20.92 -9.24
N GLU A 29 -13.18 20.49 -9.32
CA GLU A 29 -14.26 21.35 -9.82
C GLU A 29 -14.99 22.07 -8.70
N ARG A 30 -15.27 21.35 -7.59
CA ARG A 30 -16.04 21.90 -6.46
C ARG A 30 -15.48 21.36 -5.14
N SER A 31 -15.45 22.21 -4.12
CA SER A 31 -15.05 21.88 -2.75
C SER A 31 -16.08 22.44 -1.79
N PHE A 32 -16.48 21.65 -0.79
CA PHE A 32 -17.48 22.05 0.19
C PHE A 32 -16.92 21.83 1.59
N VAL A 33 -17.00 22.87 2.44
CA VAL A 33 -16.81 22.70 3.88
C VAL A 33 -18.12 22.27 4.48
N VAL A 34 -18.14 21.04 4.98
CA VAL A 34 -19.29 20.47 5.66
C VAL A 34 -19.29 20.99 7.09
N SER A 35 -20.38 21.63 7.50
CA SER A 35 -20.53 22.19 8.84
C SER A 35 -21.63 21.45 9.60
N THR A 36 -21.35 21.10 10.85
CA THR A 36 -22.39 20.69 11.79
C THR A 36 -23.16 21.94 12.21
N ALA A 37 -24.46 21.96 11.96
CA ALA A 37 -25.31 23.15 12.05
C ALA A 37 -25.08 23.98 13.34
N GLN A 38 -24.47 25.16 13.21
CA GLN A 38 -24.70 26.24 14.17
C GLN A 38 -25.98 26.96 13.74
N ARG A 39 -27.10 26.65 14.40
CA ARG A 39 -28.39 27.39 14.40
C ARG A 39 -28.57 28.38 13.23
N GLY A 40 -28.82 27.85 12.04
CA GLY A 40 -29.09 28.59 10.81
C GLY A 40 -29.37 27.59 9.68
N MET A 41 -30.13 27.99 8.65
CA MET A 41 -30.36 27.14 7.47
C MET A 41 -29.02 26.69 6.90
N VAL A 42 -28.77 25.39 6.93
CA VAL A 42 -27.62 24.78 6.25
C VAL A 42 -27.90 24.89 4.76
N GLU A 43 -27.10 25.67 4.03
CA GLU A 43 -27.14 25.69 2.58
C GLU A 43 -26.91 24.25 2.10
N LYS A 44 -27.83 23.74 1.28
CA LYS A 44 -27.72 22.44 0.62
C LYS A 44 -27.38 22.68 -0.83
N HIS A 45 -26.25 22.15 -1.26
CA HIS A 45 -25.79 22.26 -2.64
C HIS A 45 -26.17 21.01 -3.41
N GLU A 46 -26.91 21.17 -4.50
CA GLU A 46 -27.15 20.11 -5.47
C GLU A 46 -25.94 19.99 -6.40
N VAL A 47 -25.41 18.77 -6.53
CA VAL A 47 -24.27 18.47 -7.39
C VAL A 47 -24.64 17.31 -8.30
N ALA A 48 -24.70 17.57 -9.60
CA ALA A 48 -24.78 16.52 -10.61
C ALA A 48 -23.43 15.80 -10.70
N LEU A 49 -23.45 14.47 -10.73
CA LEU A 49 -22.27 13.63 -10.82
C LEU A 49 -22.19 12.98 -12.19
N ALA A 50 -21.05 13.11 -12.83
CA ALA A 50 -20.70 12.27 -13.97
C ALA A 50 -20.26 10.89 -13.47
N ASP A 51 -20.46 9.89 -14.32
CA ASP A 51 -20.04 8.52 -14.06
C ASP A 51 -18.55 8.36 -13.75
N THR A 52 -17.79 9.35 -14.23
CA THR A 52 -16.35 9.43 -14.18
C THR A 52 -15.82 10.42 -13.14
N ASP A 53 -16.67 10.96 -12.27
CA ASP A 53 -16.18 11.85 -11.24
C ASP A 53 -15.44 11.07 -10.16
N LEU A 54 -14.45 11.71 -9.55
CA LEU A 54 -13.79 11.24 -8.35
C LEU A 54 -14.27 12.09 -7.18
N LEU A 55 -14.68 11.44 -6.10
CA LEU A 55 -15.08 12.12 -4.87
C LEU A 55 -14.03 11.89 -3.80
N GLN A 56 -13.79 12.90 -2.97
CA GLN A 56 -12.97 12.77 -1.77
C GLN A 56 -13.72 13.31 -0.55
N PHE A 57 -13.77 12.50 0.49
CA PHE A 57 -14.35 12.82 1.79
C PHE A 57 -13.22 12.96 2.80
N VAL A 58 -13.07 14.15 3.41
CA VAL A 58 -12.07 14.41 4.44
C VAL A 58 -12.76 14.59 5.78
N PHE A 59 -12.37 13.80 6.76
CA PHE A 59 -12.94 13.76 8.10
C PHE A 59 -12.16 14.63 9.08
N ASP A 60 -12.74 14.86 10.26
CA ASP A 60 -12.17 15.73 11.27
C ASP A 60 -10.85 15.25 11.87
N ASP A 61 -10.63 13.95 11.83
CA ASP A 61 -9.40 13.24 12.22
C ASP A 61 -8.35 13.15 11.10
N GLU A 62 -8.53 13.92 10.01
CA GLU A 62 -7.67 13.94 8.83
C GLU A 62 -7.66 12.65 8.02
N THR A 63 -8.60 11.73 8.26
CA THR A 63 -8.83 10.62 7.33
C THR A 63 -9.37 11.19 6.02
N SER A 64 -8.82 10.74 4.90
CA SER A 64 -9.32 11.08 3.56
C SER A 64 -9.70 9.82 2.82
N TRP A 65 -10.89 9.80 2.23
CA TRP A 65 -11.41 8.65 1.48
C TRP A 65 -11.83 9.07 0.07
N PHE A 66 -11.25 8.43 -0.93
CA PHE A 66 -11.54 8.60 -2.36
C PHE A 66 -12.49 7.51 -2.84
N CYS A 67 -13.53 7.87 -3.59
CA CYS A 67 -14.43 6.87 -4.17
C CYS A 67 -15.09 7.37 -5.46
N SER A 68 -15.70 6.44 -6.20
CA SER A 68 -16.56 6.75 -7.34
C SER A 68 -17.98 7.08 -6.87
N PRO A 69 -18.80 7.76 -7.69
CA PRO A 69 -20.23 7.91 -7.41
C PRO A 69 -20.92 6.59 -7.10
N GLY A 70 -20.56 5.51 -7.82
CA GLY A 70 -21.16 4.18 -7.65
C GLY A 70 -20.84 3.47 -6.34
N THR A 71 -19.89 4.00 -5.56
CA THR A 71 -19.40 3.39 -4.30
C THR A 71 -19.65 4.28 -3.08
N ILE A 72 -20.39 5.38 -3.22
CA ILE A 72 -20.74 6.28 -2.09
C ILE A 72 -21.50 5.51 -1.01
N GLU A 73 -22.39 4.61 -1.40
CA GLU A 73 -23.22 3.81 -0.47
C GLU A 73 -22.38 2.92 0.45
N GLU A 74 -21.16 2.54 0.05
CA GLU A 74 -20.26 1.76 0.90
C GLU A 74 -19.70 2.61 2.05
N LEU A 75 -19.54 3.92 1.81
CA LEU A 75 -19.11 4.87 2.83
C LEU A 75 -20.28 5.33 3.71
N PHE A 76 -21.49 5.39 3.16
CA PHE A 76 -22.69 5.84 3.85
C PHE A 76 -23.88 4.88 3.64
N PRO A 77 -23.85 3.67 4.20
CA PRO A 77 -24.83 2.61 3.91
C PRO A 77 -26.24 2.92 4.42
N GLN A 78 -26.38 3.72 5.48
CA GLN A 78 -27.66 4.03 6.12
C GLN A 78 -28.48 5.10 5.38
N GLN A 79 -27.97 5.63 4.26
CA GLN A 79 -28.61 6.76 3.62
C GLN A 79 -29.71 6.36 2.66
N THR A 80 -30.87 6.96 2.87
CA THR A 80 -32.04 6.78 2.02
C THR A 80 -31.77 7.43 0.67
N THR A 81 -31.69 6.62 -0.39
CA THR A 81 -31.76 7.14 -1.75
C THR A 81 -33.07 7.89 -1.92
N LEU A 82 -33.01 9.19 -2.19
CA LEU A 82 -34.19 10.00 -2.46
C LEU A 82 -34.63 9.71 -3.89
N ASN A 83 -35.55 8.76 -4.05
CA ASN A 83 -36.21 8.50 -5.33
C ASN A 83 -37.31 9.55 -5.58
N ARG A 84 -36.92 10.70 -6.14
CA ARG A 84 -37.87 11.68 -6.69
C ARG A 84 -37.94 11.53 -8.22
N GLY A 85 -38.80 10.64 -8.70
CA GLY A 85 -38.98 10.40 -10.14
C GLY A 85 -37.83 9.62 -10.78
N ALA A 86 -37.26 10.12 -11.88
CA ALA A 86 -36.19 9.47 -12.65
C ALA A 86 -34.75 9.76 -12.14
N VAL A 87 -34.61 10.60 -11.11
CA VAL A 87 -33.30 11.03 -10.58
C VAL A 87 -32.99 10.25 -9.29
N GLN A 88 -31.86 9.54 -9.27
CA GLN A 88 -31.33 8.89 -8.08
C GLN A 88 -30.42 9.86 -7.35
N ALA A 89 -30.89 10.38 -6.21
CA ALA A 89 -30.15 11.35 -5.40
C ALA A 89 -29.79 10.79 -4.02
N VAL A 90 -28.62 11.18 -3.50
CA VAL A 90 -28.13 10.82 -2.16
C VAL A 90 -27.78 12.10 -1.40
N GLU A 91 -28.18 12.21 -0.12
CA GLU A 91 -27.88 13.37 0.72
C GLU A 91 -26.69 13.08 1.64
N ILE A 92 -25.49 13.59 1.31
CA ILE A 92 -24.27 13.32 2.07
C ILE A 92 -24.42 13.75 3.55
N PRO A 93 -24.12 12.87 4.53
CA PRO A 93 -24.28 13.21 5.94
C PRO A 93 -23.15 14.12 6.41
N THR A 94 -23.39 14.85 7.50
CA THR A 94 -22.35 15.66 8.15
C THR A 94 -21.43 14.86 9.07
N THR A 95 -21.78 13.60 9.35
CA THR A 95 -20.99 12.68 10.17
C THR A 95 -20.98 11.28 9.58
N LEU A 96 -19.89 10.56 9.80
CA LEU A 96 -19.79 9.12 9.60
C LEU A 96 -20.20 8.42 10.90
N GLN A 97 -21.26 7.64 10.84
CA GLN A 97 -21.79 6.87 11.97
C GLN A 97 -21.31 5.43 11.88
N ALA A 98 -20.96 4.80 13.01
CA ALA A 98 -20.58 3.39 13.07
C ALA A 98 -21.77 2.52 13.51
N GLU A 99 -22.01 1.38 12.86
CA GLU A 99 -22.92 0.35 13.37
C GLU A 99 -22.14 -0.57 14.31
N SER A 100 -22.42 -0.54 15.62
CA SER A 100 -22.03 -1.65 16.49
C SER A 100 -22.99 -1.84 17.67
N ASP A 101 -23.37 -3.10 17.90
CA ASP A 101 -24.12 -3.58 19.08
C ASP A 101 -23.23 -3.69 20.34
N GLU A 102 -21.91 -3.48 20.22
CA GLU A 102 -20.98 -3.50 21.35
C GLU A 102 -20.89 -2.13 22.02
N ARG A 103 -21.56 -2.02 23.18
CA ARG A 103 -21.50 -0.86 24.08
C ARG A 103 -20.05 -0.57 24.50
N GLY A 104 -19.41 0.41 23.87
CA GLY A 104 -18.13 0.94 24.39
C GLY A 104 -17.31 1.86 23.48
N PHE A 105 -17.54 1.89 22.16
CA PHE A 105 -16.57 2.50 21.23
C PHE A 105 -17.14 3.50 20.19
N VAL A 106 -18.39 3.94 20.31
CA VAL A 106 -19.03 4.76 19.28
C VAL A 106 -18.80 6.26 19.53
N THR A 107 -18.07 6.92 18.62
CA THR A 107 -18.18 8.38 18.42
C THR A 107 -18.32 8.65 16.94
N ASP A 108 -19.39 9.34 16.57
CA ASP A 108 -19.58 9.92 15.23
C ASP A 108 -18.35 10.73 14.83
N VAL A 109 -17.88 10.54 13.60
CA VAL A 109 -16.71 11.26 13.07
C VAL A 109 -17.21 12.33 12.11
N ALA A 110 -16.88 13.60 12.35
CA ALA A 110 -17.42 14.67 11.53
C ALA A 110 -16.79 14.68 10.13
N LEU A 111 -17.62 14.82 9.11
CA LEU A 111 -17.17 15.13 7.75
C LEU A 111 -16.82 16.61 7.70
N LYS A 112 -15.59 16.94 7.28
CA LYS A 112 -15.10 18.32 7.17
C LYS A 112 -15.18 18.85 5.75
N ILE A 113 -14.73 18.06 4.77
CA ILE A 113 -14.62 18.50 3.38
C ILE A 113 -15.15 17.43 2.44
N VAL A 114 -15.90 17.86 1.42
CA VAL A 114 -16.22 17.05 0.24
C VAL A 114 -15.62 17.74 -0.97
N ASN A 115 -14.73 17.05 -1.69
CA ASN A 115 -14.20 17.51 -2.96
C ASN A 115 -14.79 16.68 -4.10
N VAL A 116 -15.17 17.36 -5.17
CA VAL A 116 -15.66 16.77 -6.41
C VAL A 116 -14.67 17.10 -7.51
N PHE A 117 -14.10 16.05 -8.09
CA PHE A 117 -13.13 16.17 -9.16
C PHE A 117 -13.67 15.60 -10.46
N SER A 118 -13.43 16.33 -11.56
CA SER A 118 -13.64 15.82 -12.91
C SER A 118 -12.34 15.19 -13.43
N ARG A 119 -12.48 14.18 -14.30
CA ARG A 119 -11.33 13.53 -14.94
C ARG A 119 -11.14 14.06 -16.36
N LYS A 120 -9.92 14.47 -16.68
CA LYS A 120 -9.54 14.96 -18.01
C LYS A 120 -9.25 13.83 -18.99
N ASN A 121 -8.76 12.69 -18.50
CA ASN A 121 -8.39 11.54 -19.31
C ASN A 121 -8.87 10.24 -18.64
N ILE A 122 -9.90 9.62 -19.22
CA ILE A 122 -10.56 8.41 -18.70
C ILE A 122 -9.79 7.12 -19.10
N HIS A 123 -8.76 7.25 -19.95
CA HIS A 123 -7.97 6.12 -20.46
C HIS A 123 -6.50 6.17 -20.05
N ALA A 124 -6.15 6.92 -19.01
CA ALA A 124 -4.78 6.95 -18.51
C ALA A 124 -4.33 5.54 -18.07
N GLU A 125 -3.17 5.11 -18.56
CA GLU A 125 -2.64 3.78 -18.25
C GLU A 125 -2.27 3.69 -16.76
N VAL A 126 -2.97 2.84 -16.01
CA VAL A 126 -2.78 2.65 -14.56
C VAL A 126 -1.31 2.41 -14.20
N LYS A 127 -0.60 1.60 -15.01
CA LYS A 127 0.82 1.29 -14.82
C LYS A 127 1.70 2.55 -14.91
N LYS A 128 1.41 3.47 -15.85
CA LYS A 128 2.14 4.73 -15.99
C LYS A 128 1.93 5.65 -14.80
N LEU A 129 0.69 5.74 -14.31
CA LEU A 129 0.37 6.56 -13.13
C LEU A 129 0.94 5.97 -11.84
N ALA A 130 0.96 4.64 -11.72
CA ALA A 130 1.66 3.96 -10.63
C ALA A 130 3.16 4.26 -10.66
N ALA A 131 3.80 4.19 -11.84
CA ALA A 131 5.22 4.53 -11.98
C ALA A 131 5.52 5.98 -11.58
N ASP A 132 4.66 6.94 -11.96
CA ASP A 132 4.82 8.34 -11.56
C ASP A 132 4.66 8.53 -10.03
N LEU A 133 3.66 7.87 -9.44
CA LEU A 133 3.45 7.86 -7.99
C LEU A 133 4.68 7.30 -7.26
N GLU A 134 5.19 6.15 -7.69
CA GLU A 134 6.38 5.52 -7.10
C GLU A 134 7.61 6.40 -7.23
N ARG A 135 7.87 6.95 -8.43
CA ARG A 135 8.98 7.86 -8.66
C ARG A 135 8.96 9.05 -7.70
N LYS A 136 7.79 9.64 -7.46
CA LYS A 136 7.63 10.76 -6.50
C LYS A 136 7.77 10.29 -5.05
N GLN A 137 7.18 9.16 -4.70
CA GLN A 137 7.26 8.57 -3.35
C GLN A 137 8.69 8.17 -2.97
N LEU A 138 9.48 7.72 -3.95
CA LEU A 138 10.88 7.34 -3.81
C LEU A 138 11.84 8.53 -3.97
N GLU A 139 11.34 9.74 -4.21
CA GLU A 139 12.15 10.94 -4.46
C GLU A 139 13.13 10.75 -5.66
N ASN A 140 12.75 9.95 -6.65
CA ASN A 140 13.55 9.48 -7.80
C ASN A 140 14.74 8.56 -7.46
N PHE A 141 14.85 8.05 -6.23
CA PHE A 141 15.84 7.01 -5.90
C PHE A 141 15.30 5.63 -6.30
N SER A 142 16.11 4.83 -6.99
CA SER A 142 15.78 3.44 -7.34
C SER A 142 17.08 2.62 -7.36
N GLY A 143 17.10 1.53 -6.60
CA GLY A 143 18.28 0.70 -6.38
C GLY A 143 18.80 0.73 -4.94
N LEU A 144 20.05 0.31 -4.80
CA LEU A 144 20.71 0.09 -3.51
C LEU A 144 21.58 1.29 -3.14
N TYR A 145 21.37 1.83 -1.93
CA TYR A 145 22.07 3.01 -1.44
C TYR A 145 22.66 2.76 -0.06
N LEU A 146 23.75 3.45 0.26
CA LEU A 146 24.23 3.58 1.64
C LEU A 146 23.36 4.60 2.38
N LEU A 147 23.06 4.30 3.64
CA LEU A 147 22.33 5.18 4.53
C LEU A 147 23.28 5.75 5.56
N ASN A 148 23.59 7.05 5.44
CA ASN A 148 24.53 7.70 6.35
C ASN A 148 23.91 7.95 7.73
N ARG A 149 24.71 8.53 8.65
CA ARG A 149 24.28 8.81 10.02
C ARG A 149 23.08 9.76 10.12
N ASN A 150 22.91 10.62 9.12
CA ASN A 150 21.81 11.58 9.02
C ASN A 150 20.59 11.01 8.29
N PHE A 151 20.60 9.70 7.97
CA PHE A 151 19.54 9.01 7.21
C PHE A 151 19.41 9.50 5.76
N GLU A 152 20.50 9.99 5.19
CA GLU A 152 20.58 10.44 3.80
C GLU A 152 21.21 9.34 2.94
N PHE A 153 20.74 9.25 1.69
CA PHE A 153 21.31 8.31 0.72
C PHE A 153 22.68 8.77 0.23
N LYS A 154 23.58 7.81 0.08
CA LYS A 154 24.84 7.92 -0.66
C LYS A 154 24.92 6.78 -1.67
N THR A 155 25.63 7.01 -2.77
CA THR A 155 25.93 5.96 -3.74
C THR A 155 26.57 4.78 -3.02
N PHE A 156 26.09 3.58 -3.31
CA PHE A 156 26.68 2.36 -2.80
C PHE A 156 27.82 1.93 -3.73
N GLU A 157 29.02 1.87 -3.17
CA GLU A 157 30.16 1.21 -3.78
C GLU A 157 30.62 0.12 -2.82
N ALA A 158 30.76 -1.09 -3.34
CA ALA A 158 31.18 -2.22 -2.54
C ALA A 158 32.62 -2.03 -2.04
N ASP A 159 32.83 -2.18 -0.74
CA ASP A 159 34.14 -2.25 -0.13
C ASP A 159 34.54 -3.69 0.19
N GLN A 160 35.85 -3.94 0.36
CA GLN A 160 36.32 -5.23 0.86
C GLN A 160 36.17 -5.25 2.38
N THR A 161 35.02 -5.78 2.84
CA THR A 161 34.69 -5.89 4.26
C THR A 161 34.30 -7.33 4.62
N SER A 162 34.65 -7.75 5.83
CA SER A 162 34.13 -8.98 6.45
C SER A 162 32.93 -8.70 7.36
N SER A 163 32.59 -7.42 7.56
CA SER A 163 31.47 -6.98 8.39
C SER A 163 30.15 -7.22 7.66
N PRO A 164 29.08 -7.58 8.36
CA PRO A 164 27.77 -7.71 7.74
C PRO A 164 27.21 -6.33 7.38
N TYR A 165 26.49 -6.25 6.25
CA TYR A 165 25.67 -5.09 5.92
C TYR A 165 24.29 -5.21 6.58
N LEU A 166 23.80 -4.13 7.19
CA LEU A 166 22.40 -4.00 7.58
C LEU A 166 21.58 -3.52 6.38
N LEU A 167 20.65 -4.31 5.89
CA LEU A 167 19.81 -3.97 4.74
C LEU A 167 18.38 -3.65 5.16
N PHE A 168 17.92 -2.44 4.85
CA PHE A 168 16.52 -2.03 4.99
C PHE A 168 15.74 -2.21 3.69
N ILE A 169 14.56 -2.86 3.79
CA ILE A 169 13.66 -3.12 2.66
C ILE A 169 12.25 -2.60 3.00
N HIS A 170 11.82 -1.52 2.33
CA HIS A 170 10.53 -0.88 2.61
C HIS A 170 9.35 -1.63 1.95
N GLY A 171 8.13 -1.24 2.33
CA GLY A 171 6.88 -1.85 1.84
C GLY A 171 6.20 -1.09 0.71
N THR A 172 4.98 -1.52 0.39
CA THR A 172 4.15 -1.02 -0.73
C THR A 172 3.95 0.48 -0.71
N ASN A 173 4.14 1.11 -1.88
CA ASN A 173 3.98 2.55 -2.11
C ASN A 173 4.64 3.40 -1.01
N SER A 174 5.83 3.00 -0.58
CA SER A 174 6.59 3.63 0.50
C SER A 174 8.01 3.94 0.04
N SER A 175 8.86 4.33 0.98
CA SER A 175 10.29 4.54 0.80
C SER A 175 11.02 4.19 2.09
N THR A 176 12.36 4.14 2.06
CA THR A 176 13.16 3.94 3.28
C THR A 176 12.82 4.98 4.35
N LYS A 177 12.65 6.25 3.96
CA LYS A 177 12.23 7.32 4.88
C LYS A 177 10.83 7.07 5.43
N GLY A 178 9.87 6.67 4.58
CA GLY A 178 8.51 6.37 5.01
C GLY A 178 8.40 5.19 5.98
N SER A 179 9.16 4.11 5.74
CA SER A 179 9.10 2.88 6.54
C SER A 179 10.01 2.91 7.78
N PHE A 180 11.16 3.57 7.70
CA PHE A 180 12.22 3.48 8.73
C PHE A 180 12.68 4.83 9.28
N GLY A 181 12.23 5.97 8.74
CA GLY A 181 12.66 7.31 9.18
C GLY A 181 12.32 7.62 10.64
N GLY A 182 11.32 6.94 11.22
CA GLY A 182 11.02 7.01 12.65
C GLY A 182 12.19 6.61 13.56
N LEU A 183 13.18 5.86 13.07
CA LEU A 183 14.41 5.55 13.79
C LEU A 183 15.20 6.81 14.18
N GLN A 184 15.14 7.88 13.39
CA GLN A 184 15.80 9.15 13.73
C GLN A 184 15.18 9.81 14.98
N GLN A 185 13.93 9.48 15.30
CA GLN A 185 13.25 9.93 16.51
C GLN A 185 13.55 9.03 17.72
N GLN A 186 14.39 7.99 17.53
CA GLN A 186 14.84 7.06 18.56
C GLN A 186 16.38 7.04 18.62
N PRO A 187 17.04 8.12 19.12
CA PRO A 187 18.48 8.31 18.98
C PRO A 187 19.33 7.17 19.57
N ALA A 188 18.89 6.56 20.68
CA ALA A 188 19.58 5.44 21.29
C ALA A 188 19.65 4.21 20.37
N VAL A 189 18.54 3.88 19.70
CA VAL A 189 18.47 2.75 18.76
C VAL A 189 19.29 3.05 17.51
N TRP A 190 19.13 4.24 16.93
CA TRP A 190 19.85 4.61 15.72
C TRP A 190 21.37 4.66 15.94
N THR A 191 21.81 5.21 17.08
CA THR A 191 23.22 5.21 17.48
C THR A 191 23.76 3.80 17.66
N ALA A 192 23.01 2.90 18.29
CA ALA A 192 23.43 1.50 18.45
C ALA A 192 23.59 0.78 17.10
N LEU A 193 22.70 1.03 16.14
CA LEU A 193 22.84 0.50 14.78
C LEU A 193 24.11 1.04 14.11
N GLN A 194 24.37 2.34 14.20
CA GLN A 194 25.61 2.93 13.66
C GLN A 194 26.88 2.37 14.32
N GLN A 195 26.84 2.09 15.62
CA GLN A 195 27.98 1.49 16.32
C GLN A 195 28.24 0.05 15.86
N ASN A 196 27.19 -0.72 15.59
CA ASN A 196 27.30 -2.12 15.19
C ASN A 196 27.66 -2.32 13.71
N TYR A 197 27.18 -1.44 12.83
CA TYR A 197 27.34 -1.60 11.37
C TYR A 197 28.28 -0.56 10.75
N GLY A 198 28.59 0.54 11.44
CA GLY A 198 29.43 1.61 10.91
C GLY A 198 28.82 2.24 9.65
N SER A 199 29.57 2.20 8.54
CA SER A 199 29.12 2.64 7.22
C SER A 199 28.33 1.60 6.45
N HIS A 200 28.20 0.36 6.93
CA HIS A 200 27.58 -0.75 6.20
C HIS A 200 26.06 -0.84 6.40
N ILE A 201 25.38 0.31 6.40
CA ILE A 201 23.91 0.36 6.46
C ILE A 201 23.40 0.67 5.05
N LEU A 202 22.64 -0.26 4.50
CA LEU A 202 22.07 -0.22 3.16
C LEU A 202 20.56 0.03 3.22
N ALA A 203 20.07 0.71 2.20
CA ALA A 203 18.67 0.97 1.97
C ALA A 203 18.32 0.62 0.52
N PHE A 204 17.37 -0.29 0.33
CA PHE A 204 16.90 -0.66 -1.00
C PHE A 204 15.62 0.09 -1.33
N GLN A 205 15.72 1.06 -2.25
CA GLN A 205 14.61 1.81 -2.81
C GLN A 205 14.11 1.09 -4.05
N HIS A 206 12.87 0.64 -4.07
CA HIS A 206 12.35 -0.16 -5.18
C HIS A 206 10.89 0.14 -5.48
N GLU A 207 10.52 -0.04 -6.74
CA GLU A 207 9.15 0.01 -7.19
C GLU A 207 8.38 -1.22 -6.67
N THR A 208 7.26 -0.98 -5.99
CA THR A 208 6.44 -1.97 -5.28
C THR A 208 5.06 -2.21 -5.87
N LEU A 209 4.62 -1.36 -6.79
CA LEU A 209 3.35 -1.42 -7.52
C LEU A 209 3.59 -1.93 -8.94
N THR A 210 4.58 -1.36 -9.64
CA THR A 210 4.81 -1.65 -11.06
C THR A 210 5.71 -2.85 -11.31
N LYS A 211 6.55 -3.24 -10.35
CA LYS A 211 7.45 -4.39 -10.43
C LYS A 211 7.02 -5.56 -9.53
N PRO A 212 7.06 -6.81 -10.00
CA PRO A 212 6.85 -7.99 -9.17
C PRO A 212 8.01 -8.17 -8.17
N VAL A 213 7.78 -9.00 -7.14
CA VAL A 213 8.76 -9.27 -6.07
C VAL A 213 10.06 -9.87 -6.63
N LEU A 214 9.96 -10.78 -7.60
CA LEU A 214 11.12 -11.42 -8.22
C LEU A 214 12.01 -10.40 -8.95
N GLU A 215 11.43 -9.44 -9.67
CA GLU A 215 12.19 -8.37 -10.33
C GLU A 215 12.87 -7.46 -9.30
N ASN A 216 12.21 -7.13 -8.19
CA ASN A 216 12.84 -6.39 -7.09
C ASN A 216 14.05 -7.15 -6.49
N VAL A 217 13.95 -8.48 -6.37
CA VAL A 217 15.08 -9.30 -5.89
C VAL A 217 16.20 -9.31 -6.91
N LEU A 218 15.90 -9.48 -8.21
CA LEU A 218 16.89 -9.42 -9.28
C LEU A 218 17.66 -8.09 -9.27
N ASP A 219 16.94 -6.97 -9.19
CA ASP A 219 17.51 -5.62 -9.09
C ASP A 219 18.47 -5.50 -7.90
N LEU A 220 18.08 -6.06 -6.76
CA LEU A 220 18.87 -6.04 -5.53
C LEU A 220 20.13 -6.91 -5.64
N VAL A 221 19.99 -8.19 -6.01
CA VAL A 221 21.13 -9.12 -6.03
C VAL A 221 22.16 -8.76 -7.09
N THR A 222 21.74 -8.09 -8.17
CA THR A 222 22.65 -7.57 -9.19
C THR A 222 23.59 -6.52 -8.61
N GLN A 223 23.10 -5.67 -7.71
CA GLN A 223 23.87 -4.60 -7.06
C GLN A 223 24.67 -5.06 -5.83
N LEU A 224 24.29 -6.18 -5.21
CA LEU A 224 25.00 -6.70 -4.04
C LEU A 224 26.42 -7.20 -4.39
N PRO A 225 27.41 -6.99 -3.49
CA PRO A 225 28.77 -7.42 -3.72
C PRO A 225 28.94 -8.93 -3.62
N VAL A 226 30.05 -9.41 -4.20
CA VAL A 226 30.53 -10.78 -3.97
C VAL A 226 30.91 -10.94 -2.49
N ASN A 227 30.69 -12.14 -1.94
CA ASN A 227 31.09 -12.50 -0.57
C ASN A 227 30.49 -11.57 0.51
N CYS A 228 29.19 -11.30 0.46
CA CYS A 228 28.55 -10.37 1.39
C CYS A 228 27.63 -11.07 2.41
N ARG A 229 27.65 -10.56 3.64
CA ARG A 229 26.82 -11.03 4.74
C ARG A 229 25.75 -9.99 5.02
N LEU A 230 24.50 -10.39 5.12
CA LEU A 230 23.36 -9.49 5.27
C LEU A 230 22.64 -9.72 6.59
N HIS A 231 22.36 -8.65 7.31
CA HIS A 231 21.31 -8.58 8.33
C HIS A 231 20.15 -7.77 7.75
N VAL A 232 19.01 -8.40 7.52
CA VAL A 232 17.89 -7.78 6.81
C VAL A 232 16.83 -7.33 7.79
N VAL A 233 16.32 -6.11 7.61
CA VAL A 233 15.12 -5.60 8.26
C VAL A 233 14.14 -5.16 7.18
N SER A 234 12.97 -5.80 7.15
CA SER A 234 11.95 -5.51 6.15
C SER A 234 10.65 -5.05 6.77
N HIS A 235 9.85 -4.31 6.00
CA HIS A 235 8.52 -3.87 6.40
C HIS A 235 7.47 -4.17 5.34
N SER A 236 6.31 -4.69 5.76
CA SER A 236 5.15 -4.97 4.89
C SER A 236 5.55 -5.85 3.68
N ARG A 237 5.14 -5.52 2.45
CA ARG A 237 5.52 -6.22 1.22
C ARG A 237 7.02 -6.45 1.05
N GLY A 238 7.87 -5.56 1.58
CA GLY A 238 9.31 -5.73 1.57
C GLY A 238 9.77 -7.02 2.26
N GLY A 239 8.94 -7.59 3.14
CA GLY A 239 9.17 -8.92 3.71
C GLY A 239 9.14 -10.05 2.68
N LEU A 240 8.31 -9.96 1.64
CA LEU A 240 8.29 -10.94 0.55
C LEU A 240 9.57 -10.87 -0.29
N VAL A 241 10.11 -9.65 -0.50
CA VAL A 241 11.42 -9.45 -1.13
C VAL A 241 12.52 -10.08 -0.27
N GLY A 242 12.48 -9.86 1.05
CA GLY A 242 13.41 -10.49 2.00
C GLY A 242 13.29 -12.01 2.07
N ASP A 243 12.08 -12.57 1.98
CA ASP A 243 11.83 -14.01 1.94
C ASP A 243 12.46 -14.62 0.69
N VAL A 244 12.16 -14.08 -0.49
CA VAL A 244 12.71 -14.56 -1.76
C VAL A 244 14.23 -14.38 -1.81
N LEU A 245 14.77 -13.25 -1.35
CA LEU A 245 16.21 -13.04 -1.20
C LEU A 245 16.84 -14.14 -0.33
N SER A 246 16.24 -14.46 0.81
CA SER A 246 16.76 -15.50 1.72
C SER A 246 16.77 -16.88 1.08
N ARG A 247 15.77 -17.20 0.24
CA ARG A 247 15.75 -18.46 -0.54
C ARG A 247 16.90 -18.55 -1.53
N PHE A 248 17.16 -17.49 -2.29
CA PHE A 248 18.27 -17.50 -3.24
C PHE A 248 19.64 -17.43 -2.56
N CYS A 249 19.75 -16.76 -1.41
CA CYS A 249 20.98 -16.65 -0.62
C CYS A 249 21.13 -17.76 0.43
N ASN A 250 20.48 -18.91 0.24
CA ASN A 250 20.60 -20.05 1.13
C ASN A 250 22.04 -20.61 1.11
N THR A 251 22.55 -20.97 2.29
CA THR A 251 23.86 -21.62 2.43
C THR A 251 23.88 -23.03 1.84
N ASN A 252 22.74 -23.72 1.82
CA ASN A 252 22.59 -24.98 1.11
C ASN A 252 22.18 -24.71 -0.35
N GLU A 253 23.11 -24.92 -1.29
CA GLU A 253 22.88 -24.64 -2.72
C GLU A 253 21.76 -25.50 -3.30
N ALA A 254 21.57 -26.73 -2.81
CA ALA A 254 20.49 -27.62 -3.24
C ALA A 254 19.09 -27.15 -2.79
N SER A 255 19.03 -26.19 -1.87
CA SER A 255 17.81 -25.58 -1.34
C SER A 255 17.74 -24.09 -1.66
N ARG A 256 18.36 -23.65 -2.76
CA ARG A 256 18.24 -22.27 -3.25
C ARG A 256 17.02 -22.09 -4.15
N GLY A 257 16.49 -20.87 -4.16
CA GLY A 257 15.48 -20.43 -5.12
C GLY A 257 14.14 -21.14 -4.95
N PHE A 258 13.59 -21.61 -6.07
CA PHE A 258 12.30 -22.32 -6.15
C PHE A 258 12.55 -23.76 -6.57
N ASP A 259 11.87 -24.72 -5.92
CA ASP A 259 12.03 -26.12 -6.28
C ASP A 259 11.20 -26.52 -7.50
N LYS A 260 11.39 -27.77 -7.95
CA LYS A 260 10.69 -28.31 -9.13
C LYS A 260 9.17 -28.31 -9.00
N SER A 261 8.65 -28.50 -7.79
CA SER A 261 7.20 -28.55 -7.55
C SER A 261 6.58 -27.15 -7.67
N GLU A 262 7.26 -26.14 -7.15
CA GLU A 262 6.85 -24.74 -7.22
C GLU A 262 6.99 -24.20 -8.64
N ALA A 263 8.11 -24.51 -9.32
CA ALA A 263 8.31 -24.13 -10.72
C ALA A 263 7.26 -24.79 -11.63
N ALA A 264 6.93 -26.08 -11.41
CA ALA A 264 5.88 -26.76 -12.16
C ALA A 264 4.49 -26.15 -11.91
N TYR A 265 4.22 -25.72 -10.67
CA TYR A 265 2.99 -24.99 -10.34
C TYR A 265 2.92 -23.64 -11.06
N LEU A 266 3.98 -22.82 -10.99
CA LEU A 266 4.05 -21.54 -11.69
C LEU A 266 3.89 -21.72 -13.22
N GLN A 267 4.50 -22.75 -13.79
CA GLN A 267 4.35 -23.10 -15.20
C GLN A 267 2.90 -23.44 -15.57
N LYS A 268 2.21 -24.22 -14.71
CA LYS A 268 0.80 -24.58 -14.90
C LYS A 268 -0.11 -23.35 -14.84
N GLU A 269 0.19 -22.41 -13.96
CA GLU A 269 -0.53 -21.14 -13.82
C GLU A 269 -0.11 -20.09 -14.87
N GLY A 270 0.72 -20.47 -15.86
CA GLY A 270 1.11 -19.60 -16.97
C GLY A 270 2.07 -18.47 -16.59
N ARG A 271 2.78 -18.57 -15.45
CA ARG A 271 3.69 -17.54 -14.93
C ARG A 271 5.07 -17.60 -15.58
N THR A 272 5.11 -17.42 -16.90
CA THR A 272 6.36 -17.50 -17.68
C THR A 272 7.39 -16.44 -17.28
N ASP A 273 6.94 -15.22 -16.95
CA ASP A 273 7.82 -14.15 -16.49
C ASP A 273 8.44 -14.44 -15.13
N ASP A 274 7.67 -15.01 -14.18
CA ASP A 274 8.22 -15.40 -12.88
C ASP A 274 9.30 -16.48 -13.05
N LEU A 275 9.05 -17.49 -13.90
CA LEU A 275 10.03 -18.53 -14.20
C LEU A 275 11.30 -17.98 -14.83
N ARG A 276 11.17 -17.04 -15.77
CA ARG A 276 12.32 -16.34 -16.36
C ARG A 276 13.10 -15.57 -15.30
N LEU A 277 12.43 -14.79 -14.46
CA LEU A 277 13.07 -14.02 -13.38
C LEU A 277 13.77 -14.92 -12.35
N ILE A 278 13.19 -16.08 -12.03
CA ILE A 278 13.84 -17.07 -11.15
C ILE A 278 15.20 -17.48 -11.73
N VAL A 279 15.26 -17.83 -13.02
CA VAL A 279 16.52 -18.18 -13.69
C VAL A 279 17.49 -17.01 -13.72
N GLU A 280 17.03 -15.80 -14.05
CA GLU A 280 17.88 -14.60 -14.06
C GLU A 280 18.47 -14.29 -12.67
N ILE A 281 17.72 -14.53 -11.60
CA ILE A 281 18.23 -14.39 -10.22
C ILE A 281 19.30 -15.44 -9.94
N GLU A 282 19.08 -16.71 -10.31
CA GLU A 282 20.06 -17.79 -10.15
C GLU A 282 21.38 -17.47 -10.87
N GLU A 283 21.30 -16.94 -12.08
CA GLU A 283 22.45 -16.49 -12.85
C GLU A 283 23.14 -15.28 -12.18
N ALA A 284 22.38 -14.29 -11.71
CA ALA A 284 22.92 -13.08 -11.09
C ALA A 284 23.63 -13.36 -9.74
N ILE A 285 23.20 -14.39 -9.01
CA ILE A 285 23.85 -14.82 -7.76
C ILE A 285 24.95 -15.87 -8.00
N ALA A 286 25.05 -16.45 -9.19
CA ALA A 286 26.03 -17.49 -9.49
C ALA A 286 27.45 -16.98 -9.19
N GLY A 287 28.19 -17.73 -8.37
CA GLY A 287 29.52 -17.35 -7.92
C GLY A 287 29.57 -16.22 -6.86
N LYS A 288 28.45 -15.56 -6.54
CA LYS A 288 28.35 -14.65 -5.40
C LYS A 288 28.05 -15.45 -4.13
N LYS A 289 28.92 -15.34 -3.12
CA LYS A 289 28.65 -15.90 -1.78
C LYS A 289 27.88 -14.89 -0.92
N ILE A 290 26.61 -14.67 -1.25
CA ILE A 290 25.71 -13.81 -0.48
C ILE A 290 25.03 -14.67 0.58
N VAL A 291 25.06 -14.24 1.85
CA VAL A 291 24.44 -14.97 2.96
C VAL A 291 23.57 -14.01 3.77
N VAL A 292 22.29 -14.34 3.92
CA VAL A 292 21.40 -13.67 4.88
C VAL A 292 21.58 -14.33 6.25
N GLU A 293 22.27 -13.68 7.18
CA GLU A 293 22.57 -14.26 8.50
C GLU A 293 21.48 -13.99 9.53
N LYS A 294 20.74 -12.89 9.38
CA LYS A 294 19.65 -12.50 10.27
C LYS A 294 18.57 -11.84 9.45
N PHE A 295 17.31 -12.20 9.69
CA PHE A 295 16.20 -11.55 9.04
C PHE A 295 15.12 -11.15 10.05
N VAL A 296 14.81 -9.86 10.13
CA VAL A 296 13.65 -9.33 10.85
C VAL A 296 12.57 -8.94 9.85
N ARG A 297 11.43 -9.61 9.93
CA ARG A 297 10.27 -9.41 9.05
C ARG A 297 9.14 -8.75 9.82
N VAL A 298 8.85 -7.49 9.50
CA VAL A 298 7.86 -6.67 10.22
C VAL A 298 6.59 -6.50 9.38
N ALA A 299 5.44 -6.95 9.90
CA ALA A 299 4.12 -6.77 9.29
C ALA A 299 4.00 -7.26 7.83
N CYS A 300 4.77 -8.27 7.42
CA CYS A 300 4.74 -8.81 6.06
C CYS A 300 3.44 -9.58 5.78
N PRO A 301 2.77 -9.36 4.63
CA PRO A 301 1.68 -10.21 4.16
C PRO A 301 2.23 -11.53 3.59
N ALA A 302 2.89 -12.34 4.41
CA ALA A 302 3.60 -13.55 3.96
C ALA A 302 2.67 -14.59 3.30
N ALA A 303 1.42 -14.68 3.78
CA ALA A 303 0.36 -15.51 3.20
C ALA A 303 -0.59 -14.71 2.29
N GLY A 304 -0.17 -13.51 1.87
CA GLY A 304 -1.03 -12.51 1.24
C GLY A 304 -1.96 -11.78 2.23
N THR A 305 -2.72 -10.84 1.70
CA THR A 305 -3.77 -10.10 2.40
C THR A 305 -5.00 -9.95 1.51
N THR A 306 -6.18 -10.26 2.04
CA THR A 306 -7.43 -10.04 1.31
C THR A 306 -7.68 -8.57 0.99
N LEU A 307 -6.98 -7.65 1.66
CA LEU A 307 -7.02 -6.24 1.31
C LEU A 307 -6.50 -5.98 -0.10
N ALA A 308 -5.50 -6.74 -0.54
CA ALA A 308 -4.96 -6.65 -1.91
C ALA A 308 -5.80 -7.45 -2.93
N SER A 309 -6.80 -8.21 -2.50
CA SER A 309 -7.66 -9.01 -3.37
C SER A 309 -8.91 -8.22 -3.77
N LYS A 310 -9.07 -7.91 -5.07
CA LYS A 310 -10.30 -7.42 -5.73
C LYS A 310 -10.79 -5.98 -5.45
N ARG A 311 -10.34 -5.30 -4.39
CA ARG A 311 -10.72 -3.91 -4.06
C ARG A 311 -9.50 -3.02 -3.93
N MET A 312 -8.83 -2.76 -5.05
CA MET A 312 -7.62 -1.92 -5.09
C MET A 312 -7.90 -0.51 -4.55
N ASP A 313 -9.07 0.04 -4.87
CA ASP A 313 -9.58 1.30 -4.33
C ASP A 313 -9.53 1.35 -2.79
N HIS A 314 -10.00 0.30 -2.10
CA HIS A 314 -9.96 0.21 -0.65
C HIS A 314 -8.52 0.06 -0.12
N PHE A 315 -7.73 -0.82 -0.74
CA PHE A 315 -6.33 -1.01 -0.38
C PHE A 315 -5.56 0.30 -0.41
N PHE A 316 -5.71 1.07 -1.48
CA PHE A 316 -4.99 2.33 -1.65
C PHE A 316 -5.53 3.42 -0.74
N ASN A 317 -6.84 3.52 -0.51
CA ASN A 317 -7.39 4.43 0.48
C ASN A 317 -6.84 4.16 1.89
N ILE A 318 -6.78 2.90 2.31
CA ILE A 318 -6.24 2.54 3.63
C ILE A 318 -4.75 2.85 3.69
N THR A 319 -3.98 2.37 2.70
CA THR A 319 -2.53 2.59 2.65
C THR A 319 -2.20 4.08 2.64
N PHE A 320 -2.90 4.88 1.85
CA PHE A 320 -2.77 6.35 1.77
C PHE A 320 -2.88 7.03 3.14
N ASN A 321 -3.87 6.60 3.94
CA ASN A 321 -4.05 7.14 5.28
C ASN A 321 -2.97 6.64 6.26
N LEU A 322 -2.48 5.41 6.11
CA LEU A 322 -1.47 4.84 7.01
C LEU A 322 -0.06 5.40 6.77
N ILE A 323 0.30 5.67 5.52
CA ILE A 323 1.61 6.26 5.17
C ILE A 323 1.65 7.80 5.34
N GLY A 324 0.59 8.38 5.89
CA GLY A 324 0.54 9.80 6.25
C GLY A 324 0.21 10.74 5.08
N LEU A 325 -0.13 10.24 3.90
CA LEU A 325 -0.53 11.12 2.78
C LEU A 325 -1.92 11.74 2.99
N GLY A 326 -2.72 11.20 3.93
CA GLY A 326 -4.02 11.76 4.32
C GLY A 326 -3.96 13.01 5.21
N THR A 327 -2.81 13.35 5.80
CA THR A 327 -2.71 14.47 6.76
C THR A 327 -2.72 15.83 6.04
N GLY A 328 -3.87 16.27 5.51
CA GLY A 328 -4.21 17.65 5.12
C GLY A 328 -3.28 18.44 4.18
N LEU A 329 -2.16 17.86 3.74
CA LEU A 329 -1.13 18.50 2.91
C LEU A 329 -1.46 18.25 1.44
N SER A 330 -2.59 18.82 1.02
CA SER A 330 -3.17 18.74 -0.33
C SER A 330 -2.24 19.24 -1.46
N ALA A 331 -1.06 19.77 -1.12
CA ALA A 331 -0.14 20.44 -2.03
C ALA A 331 1.17 19.68 -2.31
N THR A 332 1.34 18.43 -1.85
CA THR A 332 2.56 17.66 -2.16
C THR A 332 2.47 17.02 -3.56
N PRO A 333 3.58 16.93 -4.32
CA PRO A 333 3.59 16.25 -5.61
C PRO A 333 3.13 14.78 -5.55
N VAL A 334 3.43 14.11 -4.43
CA VAL A 334 3.00 12.72 -4.15
C VAL A 334 1.48 12.64 -4.01
N TYR A 335 0.85 13.57 -3.29
CA TYR A 335 -0.60 13.63 -3.15
C TYR A 335 -1.29 13.81 -4.50
N SER A 336 -0.80 14.73 -5.35
CA SER A 336 -1.35 14.92 -6.70
C SER A 336 -1.21 13.66 -7.57
N ALA A 337 -0.05 13.00 -7.53
CA ALA A 337 0.16 11.73 -8.22
C ALA A 337 -0.77 10.62 -7.73
N PHE A 338 -0.97 10.53 -6.41
CA PHE A 338 -1.88 9.57 -5.81
C PHE A 338 -3.33 9.82 -6.25
N LYS A 339 -3.79 11.08 -6.25
CA LYS A 339 -5.12 11.46 -6.75
C LYS A 339 -5.32 11.03 -8.21
N ASN A 340 -4.34 11.30 -9.08
CA ASN A 340 -4.39 10.88 -10.48
C ASN A 340 -4.45 9.36 -10.61
N PHE A 341 -3.62 8.65 -9.84
CA PHE A 341 -3.59 7.20 -9.79
C PHE A 341 -4.93 6.60 -9.30
N MET A 342 -5.53 7.15 -8.24
CA MET A 342 -6.85 6.73 -7.74
C MET A 342 -7.94 6.90 -8.79
N GLY A 343 -7.89 8.00 -9.56
CA GLY A 343 -8.80 8.20 -10.69
C GLY A 343 -8.75 7.06 -11.70
N ALA A 344 -7.56 6.55 -12.03
CA ALA A 344 -7.40 5.45 -12.99
C ALA A 344 -7.72 4.07 -12.40
N ILE A 345 -7.46 3.83 -11.11
CA ILE A 345 -7.79 2.56 -10.43
C ILE A 345 -9.31 2.31 -10.43
N ILE A 346 -10.09 3.35 -10.24
CA ILE A 346 -11.56 3.27 -10.30
C ILE A 346 -12.02 2.85 -11.72
N ASP A 347 -11.31 3.28 -12.77
CA ASP A 347 -11.66 2.95 -14.16
C ASP A 347 -11.24 1.55 -14.60
N SER A 348 -10.12 1.05 -14.08
CA SER A 348 -9.67 -0.31 -14.38
C SER A 348 -10.54 -1.39 -13.73
N LYS A 349 -11.64 -1.03 -13.06
CA LYS A 349 -12.51 -1.93 -12.30
C LYS A 349 -11.71 -2.80 -11.32
N ASN A 350 -10.64 -2.24 -10.76
CA ASN A 350 -9.71 -2.96 -9.89
C ASN A 350 -9.02 -4.18 -10.54
N ASP A 351 -8.65 -4.11 -11.82
CA ASP A 351 -7.82 -5.15 -12.45
C ASP A 351 -6.41 -5.18 -11.84
N VAL A 352 -6.19 -6.13 -10.93
CA VAL A 352 -4.94 -6.32 -10.18
C VAL A 352 -3.78 -6.71 -11.11
N ASN A 353 -4.07 -7.30 -12.29
CA ASN A 353 -3.03 -7.66 -13.26
C ASN A 353 -2.30 -6.44 -13.83
N ALA A 354 -2.90 -5.24 -13.74
CA ALA A 354 -2.26 -4.00 -14.15
C ALA A 354 -1.07 -3.62 -13.24
N LEU A 355 -1.03 -4.14 -12.00
CA LEU A 355 -0.01 -3.84 -10.99
C LEU A 355 0.57 -5.14 -10.42
N PRO A 356 1.56 -5.76 -11.10
CA PRO A 356 2.15 -7.03 -10.67
C PRO A 356 2.79 -6.95 -9.27
N GLY A 357 3.17 -5.74 -8.84
CA GLY A 357 3.66 -5.53 -7.49
C GLY A 357 2.58 -5.71 -6.41
N LEU A 358 1.34 -5.28 -6.68
CA LEU A 358 0.20 -5.47 -5.79
C LEU A 358 -0.28 -6.92 -5.79
N GLU A 359 -0.27 -7.57 -6.96
CA GLU A 359 -0.66 -8.99 -7.13
C GLU A 359 0.14 -9.92 -6.22
N ALA A 360 1.42 -9.63 -6.00
CA ALA A 360 2.28 -10.39 -5.10
C ALA A 360 1.82 -10.39 -3.62
N MET A 361 0.79 -9.62 -3.26
CA MET A 361 0.17 -9.64 -1.93
C MET A 361 -1.24 -10.26 -1.93
N ASP A 362 -1.76 -10.70 -3.07
CA ASP A 362 -3.04 -11.42 -3.13
C ASP A 362 -2.83 -12.87 -2.64
N PRO A 363 -3.58 -13.35 -1.63
CA PRO A 363 -3.52 -14.74 -1.17
C PRO A 363 -3.79 -15.75 -2.29
N GLU A 364 -4.56 -15.36 -3.31
CA GLU A 364 -4.91 -16.23 -4.43
C GLU A 364 -3.89 -16.19 -5.57
N SER A 365 -2.90 -15.29 -5.52
CA SER A 365 -1.86 -15.18 -6.53
C SER A 365 -1.08 -16.49 -6.67
N PRO A 366 -0.76 -16.93 -7.91
CA PRO A 366 0.15 -18.04 -8.13
C PRO A 366 1.49 -17.86 -7.40
N PHE A 367 2.01 -16.64 -7.32
CA PHE A 367 3.25 -16.33 -6.61
C PHE A 367 3.17 -16.66 -5.11
N ILE A 368 2.15 -16.17 -4.39
CA ILE A 368 1.99 -16.45 -2.95
C ILE A 368 1.72 -17.93 -2.69
N LYS A 369 0.92 -18.59 -3.54
CA LYS A 369 0.65 -20.02 -3.44
C LYS A 369 1.90 -20.87 -3.65
N ALA A 370 2.77 -20.49 -4.60
CA ALA A 370 4.06 -21.15 -4.80
C ALA A 370 4.96 -20.96 -3.57
N LEU A 371 5.09 -19.72 -3.07
CA LEU A 371 5.98 -19.40 -1.94
C LEU A 371 5.55 -20.07 -0.63
N ASN A 372 4.25 -20.32 -0.43
CA ASN A 372 3.69 -20.98 0.75
C ASN A 372 3.29 -22.44 0.48
N SER A 373 3.82 -23.05 -0.59
CA SER A 373 3.48 -24.43 -0.94
C SER A 373 3.94 -25.40 0.15
N PRO A 374 3.04 -26.22 0.74
CA PRO A 374 3.44 -27.23 1.72
C PRO A 374 4.25 -28.37 1.09
N ALA A 375 4.29 -28.45 -0.25
CA ALA A 375 5.11 -29.42 -0.98
C ALA A 375 6.57 -28.97 -1.12
N THR A 376 6.89 -27.73 -0.73
CA THR A 376 8.24 -27.18 -0.87
C THR A 376 9.28 -28.03 -0.13
N GLN A 377 10.40 -28.25 -0.79
CA GLN A 377 11.59 -28.91 -0.25
C GLN A 377 12.67 -27.88 0.12
N ILE A 378 12.39 -26.59 -0.06
CA ILE A 378 13.30 -25.51 0.29
C ILE A 378 13.26 -25.30 1.81
N VAL A 379 14.35 -25.65 2.48
CA VAL A 379 14.54 -25.43 3.92
C VAL A 379 15.51 -24.28 4.13
N LEU A 380 15.11 -23.30 4.93
CA LEU A 380 15.94 -22.17 5.34
C LEU A 380 16.41 -22.39 6.79
N ASP A 381 17.71 -22.57 6.98
CA ASP A 381 18.32 -22.74 8.30
C ASP A 381 18.64 -21.40 8.99
N GLN A 382 18.40 -20.28 8.30
CA GLN A 382 18.78 -18.94 8.73
C GLN A 382 17.75 -18.35 9.70
N PRO A 383 18.19 -17.68 10.79
CA PRO A 383 17.27 -17.10 11.78
C PRO A 383 16.31 -16.04 11.20
N LEU A 384 15.00 -16.29 11.34
CA LEU A 384 13.92 -15.37 11.04
C LEU A 384 13.20 -14.93 12.32
N THR A 385 13.18 -13.63 12.58
CA THR A 385 12.37 -13.00 13.63
C THR A 385 11.17 -12.30 13.01
N ILE A 386 9.97 -12.68 13.43
CA ILE A 386 8.72 -12.10 12.94
C ILE A 386 8.19 -11.10 13.96
N ILE A 387 7.96 -9.87 13.52
CA ILE A 387 7.24 -8.85 14.30
C ILE A 387 5.89 -8.64 13.64
N SER A 388 4.84 -9.09 14.32
CA SER A 388 3.45 -8.80 13.96
C SER A 388 2.83 -7.93 15.05
N GLY A 389 1.84 -7.12 14.69
CA GLY A 389 1.18 -6.24 15.63
C GLY A 389 -0.30 -6.18 15.34
N LYS A 390 -1.13 -6.42 16.35
CA LYS A 390 -2.57 -6.17 16.29
C LYS A 390 -2.83 -4.70 16.57
N CYS A 391 -3.06 -3.93 15.50
CA CYS A 391 -3.51 -2.57 15.65
C CYS A 391 -4.99 -2.58 16.07
N HIS A 392 -5.26 -2.24 17.32
CA HIS A 392 -6.42 -1.40 17.59
C HIS A 392 -6.07 -0.04 16.97
N VAL A 393 -6.78 0.38 15.91
CA VAL A 393 -6.51 1.66 15.25
C VAL A 393 -6.45 2.73 16.34
N LYS A 394 -5.34 3.46 16.41
CA LYS A 394 -5.14 4.51 17.42
C LYS A 394 -6.37 5.43 17.38
N LEU A 395 -6.83 5.87 18.55
CA LEU A 395 -7.98 6.78 18.75
C LEU A 395 -7.98 8.07 17.89
N ASN A 396 -6.90 8.35 17.15
CA ASN A 396 -6.72 9.49 16.26
C ASN A 396 -7.06 9.23 14.78
N LYS A 397 -7.46 8.01 14.35
CA LYS A 397 -7.98 7.73 12.99
C LYS A 397 -9.29 6.92 13.06
N LYS A 398 -10.28 7.49 13.73
CA LYS A 398 -11.58 6.88 13.96
C LYS A 398 -12.35 6.68 12.65
N ALA A 399 -12.33 7.64 11.72
CA ALA A 399 -13.02 7.50 10.44
C ALA A 399 -12.49 6.29 9.68
N LEU A 400 -11.16 6.16 9.54
CA LEU A 400 -10.58 5.00 8.86
C LEU A 400 -11.01 3.67 9.49
N PHE A 401 -11.06 3.60 10.82
CA PHE A 401 -11.54 2.41 11.52
C PHE A 401 -13.02 2.11 11.19
N VAL A 402 -13.89 3.12 11.24
CA VAL A 402 -15.33 2.95 10.94
C VAL A 402 -15.53 2.48 9.51
N ILE A 403 -14.86 3.08 8.53
CA ILE A 403 -14.97 2.72 7.11
C ILE A 403 -14.53 1.26 6.89
N VAL A 404 -13.36 0.88 7.45
CA VAL A 404 -12.83 -0.49 7.31
C VAL A 404 -13.75 -1.50 8.00
N TYR A 405 -14.31 -1.16 9.16
CA TYR A 405 -15.23 -2.03 9.90
C TYR A 405 -16.58 -2.19 9.19
N GLN A 406 -17.11 -1.14 8.57
CA GLN A 406 -18.34 -1.21 7.78
C GLN A 406 -18.17 -2.06 6.53
N GLY A 407 -17.06 -1.88 5.79
CA GLY A 407 -16.73 -2.74 4.65
C GLY A 407 -16.57 -4.21 5.04
N TRP A 408 -16.12 -4.49 6.27
CA TRP A 408 -16.03 -5.82 6.85
C TRP A 408 -17.42 -6.45 7.10
N LEU A 409 -18.39 -5.68 7.61
CA LEU A 409 -19.77 -6.16 7.85
C LEU A 409 -20.54 -6.42 6.56
N VAL A 410 -20.44 -5.54 5.57
CA VAL A 410 -21.10 -5.71 4.26
C VAL A 410 -20.54 -6.93 3.49
N GLY A 411 -19.25 -7.24 3.67
CA GLY A 411 -18.62 -8.43 3.10
C GLY A 411 -19.08 -9.78 3.70
N LEU A 412 -19.69 -9.77 4.89
CA LEU A 412 -20.17 -11.00 5.56
C LEU A 412 -21.50 -11.53 4.98
N GLU A 413 -22.35 -10.67 4.41
CA GLU A 413 -23.58 -11.12 3.73
C GLU A 413 -23.30 -11.87 2.42
N GLY A 414 -22.10 -11.69 1.85
CA GLY A 414 -21.60 -12.43 0.67
C GLY A 414 -20.89 -13.75 0.99
N GLY A 415 -20.89 -14.23 2.24
CA GLY A 415 -20.34 -15.54 2.60
C GLY A 415 -18.81 -15.62 2.75
N TYR A 416 -18.11 -14.50 2.89
CA TYR A 416 -16.65 -14.50 3.09
C TYR A 416 -16.26 -13.87 4.42
N LYS A 417 -15.65 -14.69 5.29
CA LYS A 417 -15.04 -14.26 6.55
C LYS A 417 -13.82 -13.39 6.26
N TRP A 418 -14.03 -12.09 6.13
CA TRP A 418 -12.99 -11.10 6.28
C TRP A 418 -12.39 -11.23 7.70
N CYS A 419 -11.10 -10.94 7.87
CA CYS A 419 -10.29 -11.22 9.07
C CYS A 419 -9.94 -12.70 9.31
N ARG A 420 -9.06 -13.24 8.46
CA ARG A 420 -7.98 -14.15 8.92
C ARG A 420 -6.57 -13.55 8.86
N CYS A 421 -6.38 -12.36 8.28
CA CYS A 421 -5.08 -11.66 8.32
C CYS A 421 -4.72 -11.04 9.70
N PHE A 422 -5.60 -11.16 10.70
CA PHE A 422 -5.30 -10.88 12.10
C PHE A 422 -5.42 -12.11 13.02
N VAL A 423 -5.73 -13.28 12.46
CA VAL A 423 -5.88 -14.53 13.18
C VAL A 423 -5.26 -15.65 12.35
N ALA A 424 -3.93 -15.71 12.36
CA ALA A 424 -3.21 -16.94 12.08
C ALA A 424 -2.59 -17.41 13.39
N HIS A 425 -3.37 -18.17 14.18
CA HIS A 425 -2.77 -19.23 14.97
C HIS A 425 -2.21 -20.24 13.96
N GLN A 426 -0.92 -20.21 13.74
CA GLN A 426 -0.18 -21.39 13.33
C GLN A 426 1.06 -21.46 14.21
N ASN A 427 1.03 -22.43 15.12
CA ASN A 427 2.23 -22.96 15.72
C ASN A 427 3.08 -23.48 14.56
N PHE A 428 4.18 -22.80 14.26
CA PHE A 428 5.28 -23.40 13.54
C PHE A 428 6.31 -23.82 14.58
N VAL A 429 6.47 -25.14 14.69
CA VAL A 429 7.64 -25.79 15.29
C VAL A 429 8.80 -25.63 14.32
#